data_AF-A0A7S1XAM2-F1
#
_entry.id   AF-A0A7S1XAM2-F1
#
_cell.length_a   1.000
_cell.length_b   1.000
_cell.length_c   1.000
_cell.angle_alpha   90.00
_cell.angle_beta   90.00
_cell.angle_gamma   90.00
#
_symmetry.space_group_name_H-M   'P 1'
#
loop_
_entity.id
_entity.type
_entity.pdbx_description
1 polymer ?
#
loop_
_entity_poly.entity_id
_entity_poly.type
_entity_poly.pdbx_seq_one_letter_code
_entity_poly.pdbx_strand_id
1 'polypeptide(L)'
;AASDAMRVEGEAGRRSGGARRAQRSDSEGGMGGLRHFKSIKVSHTYHRSNSLERKRDYTVKTEEEKHIIQEGIRDNILFQNCPQEMLQEVILAMKKEHFSKGKKIIKQGDAGGTDFYVLVEGVCEVKKVVQGQQALRFQYKHTPQAFGELALLYSAPRAASITAVTDATCWVLNSRDFNGIRHRVEEALRQEALKLMDKSQVFSDLDAKQKIRLMDAMDRVEYERDEVLINAGESARHMYLIQSGVATATFEDAELTFVAGDAFGMGTPFNDQENSPAIRASGRLVCYVLDTAGCELLADSRHQLHVFGALSKVSVLSGLSDEQLYRLVPLLETITYGRGSYVIREGELGDAFYIVESGMFAVERNGRLLDDEKSRMREGDSFGGASLLDRTVTMRTADVRCLEDGDVLRMTKADFVANLGHLEDIRNMWHLVALRRTKLFSHLPESKLLEIAAASGKAQFRKGDLIIKHGERGDKFYIIEKGTCEVIGTSGKVLNRMDAG
;
A
#
# COMPACT_ATOMS: atom_id res chain seq x y z
N ALA A 1 -28.26 -52.69 31.90
CA ALA A 1 -28.79 -51.32 31.77
C ALA A 1 -28.26 -50.79 30.43
N ALA A 2 -28.94 -51.09 29.32
CA ALA A 2 -29.98 -50.26 28.67
C ALA A 2 -29.39 -48.92 28.19
N SER A 3 -29.46 -48.49 26.92
CA SER A 3 -30.32 -48.85 25.79
C SER A 3 -29.86 -48.13 24.51
N ASP A 4 -30.09 -48.77 23.35
CA ASP A 4 -30.66 -48.24 22.09
C ASP A 4 -29.91 -47.16 21.27
N ALA A 5 -29.48 -47.50 20.04
CA ALA A 5 -30.19 -47.38 18.75
C ALA A 5 -29.85 -46.03 18.07
N MET A 6 -29.44 -45.93 16.80
CA MET A 6 -30.15 -46.34 15.59
C MET A 6 -29.14 -46.47 14.44
N ARG A 7 -29.33 -47.51 13.64
CA ARG A 7 -28.74 -47.74 12.32
C ARG A 7 -29.94 -47.73 11.35
N VAL A 8 -29.86 -46.96 10.27
CA VAL A 8 -30.75 -47.10 9.11
C VAL A 8 -29.88 -47.48 7.93
N GLU A 9 -30.13 -48.67 7.41
CA GLU A 9 -29.59 -49.24 6.17
C GLU A 9 -30.31 -48.64 4.96
N GLY A 10 -29.62 -48.40 3.85
CA GLY A 10 -29.73 -49.23 2.64
C GLY A 10 -30.23 -48.34 1.50
N GLU A 11 -29.94 -48.50 0.21
CA GLU A 11 -29.27 -49.53 -0.59
C GLU A 11 -28.92 -48.87 -1.95
N ALA A 12 -27.73 -49.10 -2.48
CA ALA A 12 -27.45 -49.88 -3.70
C ALA A 12 -27.61 -49.17 -5.06
N GLY A 13 -26.50 -49.10 -5.80
CA GLY A 13 -26.43 -48.66 -7.20
C GLY A 13 -25.08 -48.98 -7.84
N ARG A 14 -24.93 -50.22 -8.33
CA ARG A 14 -23.76 -50.85 -8.99
C ARG A 14 -23.15 -50.02 -10.15
N ARG A 15 -21.82 -50.12 -10.34
CA ARG A 15 -21.15 -50.84 -11.47
C ARG A 15 -19.61 -50.70 -11.47
N SER A 16 -18.94 -51.87 -11.56
CA SER A 16 -17.68 -52.25 -12.24
C SER A 16 -16.77 -51.13 -12.77
N GLY A 17 -15.44 -51.15 -12.66
CA GLY A 17 -14.47 -52.24 -12.52
C GLY A 17 -13.22 -51.85 -13.33
N GLY A 18 -12.02 -52.30 -12.94
CA GLY A 18 -10.83 -52.24 -13.80
C GLY A 18 -9.59 -51.62 -13.17
N ALA A 19 -8.81 -52.44 -12.48
CA ALA A 19 -7.40 -52.16 -12.21
C ALA A 19 -6.61 -52.23 -13.52
N ARG A 20 -5.79 -51.21 -13.81
CA ARG A 20 -4.64 -51.33 -14.72
C ARG A 20 -3.43 -50.60 -14.15
N ARG A 21 -2.37 -51.40 -14.04
CA ARG A 21 -0.98 -51.12 -13.69
C ARG A 21 -0.30 -50.43 -14.89
N ALA A 22 0.43 -49.35 -14.66
CA ALA A 22 1.44 -48.79 -15.58
C ALA A 22 2.46 -48.05 -14.69
N GLN A 23 3.60 -48.65 -14.32
CA GLN A 23 4.89 -48.51 -15.01
C GLN A 23 5.14 -47.09 -15.57
N ARG A 24 5.91 -46.31 -14.80
CA ARG A 24 6.72 -45.15 -15.21
C ARG A 24 7.98 -45.20 -14.35
N SER A 25 9.08 -45.77 -14.84
CA SER A 25 10.14 -45.14 -15.64
C SER A 25 10.82 -44.01 -14.86
N ASP A 26 11.90 -44.39 -14.18
CA ASP A 26 12.91 -43.50 -13.64
C ASP A 26 13.46 -42.60 -14.76
N SER A 27 13.41 -41.30 -14.53
CA SER A 27 14.27 -40.34 -15.21
C SER A 27 14.66 -39.27 -14.21
N GLU A 28 15.94 -39.31 -13.85
CA GLU A 28 16.64 -38.30 -13.09
C GLU A 28 16.59 -36.98 -13.86
N GLY A 29 15.89 -35.99 -13.31
CA GLY A 29 15.91 -34.60 -13.74
C GLY A 29 16.11 -33.74 -12.50
N GLY A 30 17.32 -33.19 -12.34
CA GLY A 30 17.75 -32.46 -11.17
C GLY A 30 16.88 -31.25 -10.86
N MET A 31 16.12 -31.34 -9.77
CA MET A 31 15.59 -30.17 -9.07
C MET A 31 16.72 -29.49 -8.30
N GLY A 32 17.35 -28.50 -8.93
CA GLY A 32 18.11 -27.47 -8.22
C GLY A 32 17.14 -26.63 -7.40
N GLY A 33 16.85 -27.09 -6.18
CA GLY A 33 15.97 -26.40 -5.24
C GLY A 33 16.54 -25.02 -4.88
N LEU A 34 15.80 -23.96 -5.24
CA LEU A 34 16.02 -22.62 -4.72
C LEU A 34 16.02 -22.68 -3.19
N ARG A 35 17.05 -22.08 -2.59
CA ARG A 35 17.20 -21.93 -1.14
C ARG A 35 15.95 -21.22 -0.61
N HIS A 36 15.20 -21.92 0.22
CA HIS A 36 14.04 -21.44 0.95
C HIS A 36 14.32 -20.07 1.57
N PHE A 37 13.56 -19.05 1.18
CA PHE A 37 13.41 -17.82 1.96
C PHE A 37 12.83 -18.19 3.33
N LYS A 38 13.69 -18.16 4.34
CA LYS A 38 13.27 -18.03 5.75
C LYS A 38 13.87 -16.74 6.29
N SER A 39 13.37 -15.61 5.79
CA SER A 39 13.43 -14.38 6.57
C SER A 39 12.43 -14.55 7.74
N ILE A 40 12.93 -14.45 8.97
CA ILE A 40 12.07 -14.38 10.14
C ILE A 40 11.40 -13.01 10.10
N LYS A 41 10.14 -12.91 9.65
CA LYS A 41 9.33 -11.71 9.82
C LYS A 41 9.00 -11.55 11.31
N VAL A 42 9.81 -10.77 12.04
CA VAL A 42 9.47 -10.33 13.40
C VAL A 42 8.47 -9.17 13.28
N SER A 43 7.33 -9.28 13.97
CA SER A 43 6.28 -8.26 13.98
C SER A 43 6.81 -6.93 14.54
N HIS A 44 6.51 -5.84 13.83
CA HIS A 44 6.94 -4.49 14.21
C HIS A 44 5.81 -3.78 14.95
N THR A 45 6.03 -3.45 16.23
CA THR A 45 5.25 -2.42 16.93
C THR A 45 6.08 -1.15 17.01
N TYR A 46 5.63 -0.12 16.28
CA TYR A 46 6.24 1.20 16.27
C TYR A 46 6.04 1.89 17.62
N HIS A 47 7.13 2.04 18.37
CA HIS A 47 7.22 3.05 19.43
C HIS A 47 8.19 4.14 18.96
N ARG A 48 7.61 5.30 18.60
CA ARG A 48 8.33 6.52 18.28
C ARG A 48 9.13 6.95 19.51
N SER A 49 10.41 6.62 19.56
CA SER A 49 11.32 7.10 20.60
C SER A 49 12.31 8.09 19.99
N ASN A 50 12.29 9.31 20.52
CA ASN A 50 13.24 10.38 20.21
C ASN A 50 14.67 9.84 20.40
N SER A 51 15.42 9.66 19.31
CA SER A 51 16.85 9.36 19.39
C SER A 51 17.64 10.60 18.98
N LEU A 52 17.92 11.43 19.99
CA LEU A 52 19.03 12.37 20.00
C LEU A 52 20.30 11.64 19.58
N GLU A 53 21.06 12.23 18.67
CA GLU A 53 22.40 11.81 18.25
C GLU A 53 23.30 11.60 19.47
N ARG A 54 23.37 10.36 19.97
CA ARG A 54 24.35 9.99 20.99
C ARG A 54 25.72 9.89 20.32
N LYS A 55 26.68 10.68 20.80
CA LYS A 55 28.11 10.49 20.51
C LYS A 55 28.47 9.02 20.71
N ARG A 56 29.08 8.42 19.68
CA ARG A 56 29.50 7.02 19.63
C ARG A 56 30.66 6.82 20.59
N ASP A 57 30.39 6.36 21.81
CA ASP A 57 31.41 6.02 22.80
C ASP A 57 31.79 4.54 22.67
N TYR A 58 32.42 4.21 21.55
CA TYR A 58 32.93 2.86 21.28
C TYR A 58 34.41 2.79 21.64
N THR A 59 34.80 1.71 22.30
CA THR A 59 36.22 1.42 22.50
C THR A 59 36.87 1.13 21.15
N VAL A 60 38.04 1.74 20.91
CA VAL A 60 38.85 1.44 19.73
C VAL A 60 39.29 -0.01 19.80
N LYS A 61 39.03 -0.77 18.73
CA LYS A 61 39.40 -2.19 18.57
C LYS A 61 40.43 -2.34 17.47
N THR A 62 41.38 -3.25 17.65
CA THR A 62 42.35 -3.58 16.58
C THR A 62 41.66 -4.39 15.46
N GLU A 63 42.30 -4.52 14.30
CA GLU A 63 41.75 -5.34 13.21
C GLU A 63 41.66 -6.83 13.58
N GLU A 64 42.60 -7.32 14.39
CA GLU A 64 42.57 -8.68 14.92
C GLU A 64 41.38 -8.89 15.86
N GLU A 65 41.09 -7.90 16.72
CA GLU A 65 39.92 -7.93 17.61
C GLU A 65 38.60 -7.86 16.83
N LYS A 66 38.54 -7.06 15.76
CA LYS A 66 37.35 -7.05 14.88
C LYS A 66 37.17 -8.40 14.18
N HIS A 67 38.24 -8.97 13.66
CA HIS A 67 38.22 -10.25 12.97
C HIS A 67 37.73 -11.37 13.88
N ILE A 68 38.28 -11.51 15.10
CA ILE A 68 37.89 -12.58 16.03
C ILE A 68 36.43 -12.46 16.48
N ILE A 69 35.90 -11.24 16.64
CA ILE A 69 34.48 -11.02 16.92
C ILE A 69 33.64 -11.46 15.71
N GLN A 70 34.02 -11.02 14.50
CA GLN A 70 33.32 -11.35 13.27
C GLN A 70 33.25 -12.87 13.06
N GLU A 71 34.35 -13.60 13.31
CA GLU A 71 34.37 -15.05 13.28
C GLU A 71 33.42 -15.68 14.30
N GLY A 72 33.40 -15.14 15.54
CA GLY A 72 32.57 -15.66 16.62
C GLY A 72 31.06 -15.47 16.42
N ILE A 73 30.64 -14.47 15.64
CA ILE A 73 29.23 -14.21 15.32
C ILE A 73 28.80 -14.74 13.95
N ARG A 74 29.73 -15.20 13.10
CA ARG A 74 29.48 -15.62 11.70
C ARG A 74 28.33 -16.62 11.59
N ASP A 75 28.35 -17.67 12.41
CA ASP A 75 27.37 -18.76 12.36
C ASP A 75 26.14 -18.51 13.25
N ASN A 76 26.06 -17.35 13.91
CA ASN A 76 24.95 -17.05 14.80
C ASN A 76 23.73 -16.59 14.00
N ILE A 77 22.58 -17.23 14.24
CA ILE A 77 21.32 -16.98 13.53
C ILE A 77 20.86 -15.51 13.53
N LEU A 78 21.26 -14.72 14.54
CA LEU A 78 20.93 -13.30 14.60
C LEU A 78 21.63 -12.48 13.54
N PHE A 79 22.81 -12.91 13.11
CA PHE A 79 23.76 -12.11 12.33
C PHE A 79 23.95 -12.63 10.90
N GLN A 80 23.50 -13.86 10.60
CA GLN A 80 23.64 -14.49 9.28
C GLN A 80 23.01 -13.68 8.13
N ASN A 81 21.89 -12.99 8.40
CA ASN A 81 21.15 -12.22 7.38
C ASN A 81 21.12 -10.71 7.69
N CYS A 82 22.05 -10.23 8.53
CA CYS A 82 22.14 -8.81 8.84
C CYS A 82 22.90 -8.05 7.74
N PRO A 83 22.50 -6.81 7.41
CA PRO A 83 23.30 -5.92 6.57
C PRO A 83 24.74 -5.80 7.10
N GLN A 84 25.71 -5.75 6.20
CA GLN A 84 27.12 -5.69 6.55
C GLN A 84 27.46 -4.47 7.42
N GLU A 85 26.77 -3.35 7.17
CA GLU A 85 26.85 -2.12 7.94
C GLU A 85 26.41 -2.32 9.40
N MET A 86 25.37 -3.14 9.61
CA MET A 86 24.90 -3.51 10.95
C MET A 86 25.94 -4.36 11.68
N LEU A 87 26.53 -5.34 11.00
CA LEU A 87 27.57 -6.20 11.59
C LEU A 87 28.78 -5.38 12.04
N GLN A 88 29.22 -4.43 11.23
CA GLN A 88 30.34 -3.55 11.58
C GLN A 88 30.04 -2.72 12.83
N GLU A 89 28.87 -2.09 12.92
CA GLU A 89 28.47 -1.31 14.10
C GLU A 89 28.31 -2.20 15.34
N VAL A 90 27.80 -3.44 15.19
CA VAL A 90 27.74 -4.43 16.27
C VAL A 90 29.12 -4.77 16.79
N ILE A 91 30.08 -5.09 15.91
CA ILE A 91 31.48 -5.39 16.27
C ILE A 91 32.08 -4.21 17.03
N LEU A 92 31.88 -2.98 16.54
CA LEU A 92 32.38 -1.77 17.20
C LEU A 92 31.74 -1.54 18.58
N ALA A 93 30.47 -1.91 18.77
CA ALA A 93 29.76 -1.71 20.02
C ALA A 93 30.10 -2.73 21.12
N MET A 94 30.64 -3.90 20.77
CA MET A 94 30.96 -4.91 21.79
C MET A 94 32.05 -4.44 22.77
N LYS A 95 31.94 -4.83 24.04
CA LYS A 95 32.91 -4.46 25.09
C LYS A 95 33.63 -5.68 25.61
N LYS A 96 34.94 -5.56 25.86
CA LYS A 96 35.76 -6.66 26.37
C LYS A 96 35.54 -6.81 27.87
N GLU A 97 35.22 -8.01 28.31
CA GLU A 97 35.06 -8.36 29.72
C GLU A 97 35.85 -9.62 30.08
N HIS A 98 36.40 -9.65 31.29
CA HIS A 98 37.17 -10.77 31.82
C HIS A 98 36.45 -11.40 33.00
N PHE A 99 36.41 -12.72 33.02
CA PHE A 99 35.74 -13.53 34.03
C PHE A 99 36.73 -14.52 34.63
N SER A 100 37.01 -14.40 35.92
CA SER A 100 37.87 -15.35 36.63
C SER A 100 37.22 -16.72 36.71
N LYS A 101 38.05 -17.77 36.81
CA LYS A 101 37.63 -19.15 37.04
C LYS A 101 36.57 -19.25 38.15
N GLY A 102 35.50 -19.99 37.88
CA GLY A 102 34.37 -20.22 38.77
C GLY A 102 33.30 -19.13 38.72
N LYS A 103 33.54 -17.99 38.05
CA LYS A 103 32.55 -16.93 37.90
C LYS A 103 31.39 -17.39 37.04
N LYS A 104 30.17 -17.19 37.54
CA LYS A 104 28.93 -17.39 36.78
C LYS A 104 28.69 -16.17 35.89
N ILE A 105 28.76 -16.37 34.59
CA ILE A 105 28.57 -15.35 33.54
C ILE A 105 27.07 -15.15 33.30
N ILE A 106 26.33 -16.24 33.11
CA ILE A 106 24.87 -16.22 32.98
C ILE A 106 24.26 -17.05 34.10
N LYS A 107 23.16 -16.58 34.69
CA LYS A 107 22.38 -17.32 35.70
C LYS A 107 21.03 -17.75 35.12
N GLN A 108 20.72 -19.04 35.21
CA GLN A 108 19.42 -19.57 34.81
C GLN A 108 18.28 -18.88 35.57
N GLY A 109 17.19 -18.59 34.86
CA GLY A 109 15.99 -17.95 35.39
C GLY A 109 16.13 -16.44 35.58
N ASP A 110 17.29 -15.87 35.26
CA ASP A 110 17.47 -14.42 35.27
C ASP A 110 16.62 -13.79 34.15
N ALA A 111 15.57 -13.09 34.55
CA ALA A 111 14.67 -12.36 33.65
C ALA A 111 15.24 -11.00 33.22
N GLY A 112 16.30 -10.51 33.87
CA GLY A 112 16.97 -9.25 33.54
C GLY A 112 18.21 -9.41 32.67
N GLY A 113 18.55 -10.63 32.25
CA GLY A 113 19.72 -10.89 31.42
C GLY A 113 19.57 -10.26 30.04
N THR A 114 20.38 -9.24 29.74
CA THR A 114 20.29 -8.45 28.49
C THR A 114 21.48 -8.63 27.55
N ASP A 115 22.52 -9.33 27.99
CA ASP A 115 23.79 -9.37 27.27
C ASP A 115 23.95 -10.61 26.38
N PHE A 116 24.65 -10.41 25.28
CA PHE A 116 25.16 -11.44 24.37
C PHE A 116 26.67 -11.48 24.46
N TYR A 117 27.25 -12.67 24.33
CA TYR A 117 28.67 -12.89 24.56
C TYR A 117 29.31 -13.63 23.38
N VAL A 118 30.54 -13.24 23.05
CA VAL A 118 31.46 -13.99 22.18
C VAL A 118 32.69 -14.34 23.00
N LEU A 119 32.84 -15.62 23.36
CA LEU A 119 34.00 -16.15 24.05
C LEU A 119 35.20 -16.19 23.09
N VAL A 120 36.28 -15.52 23.47
CA VAL A 120 37.53 -15.50 22.66
C VAL A 120 38.69 -16.20 23.36
N GLU A 121 38.61 -16.38 24.67
CA GLU A 121 39.62 -17.08 25.47
C GLU A 121 38.95 -17.81 26.65
N GLY A 122 39.48 -18.98 27.00
CA GLY A 122 39.04 -19.78 28.15
C GLY A 122 37.98 -20.82 27.83
N VAL A 123 37.52 -21.52 28.86
CA VAL A 123 36.54 -22.61 28.78
C VAL A 123 35.32 -22.28 29.63
N CYS A 124 34.12 -22.44 29.08
CA CYS A 124 32.85 -22.18 29.78
C CYS A 124 31.93 -23.41 29.76
N GLU A 125 31.25 -23.67 30.87
CA GLU A 125 30.27 -24.77 30.99
C GLU A 125 28.84 -24.25 31.07
N VAL A 126 27.95 -24.90 30.31
CA VAL A 126 26.50 -24.67 30.37
C VAL A 126 25.86 -25.69 31.28
N LYS A 127 25.26 -25.23 32.38
CA LYS A 127 24.56 -26.07 33.35
C LYS A 127 23.09 -25.66 33.43
N LYS A 128 22.19 -26.65 33.34
CA LYS A 128 20.75 -26.44 33.50
C LYS A 128 20.23 -27.21 34.71
N VAL A 129 19.53 -26.52 35.60
CA VAL A 129 18.78 -27.10 36.70
C VAL A 129 17.44 -27.58 36.16
N VAL A 130 17.16 -28.88 36.29
CA VAL A 130 15.86 -29.50 35.96
C VAL A 130 15.43 -30.31 37.19
N GLN A 131 14.23 -30.04 37.72
CA GLN A 131 13.70 -30.71 38.92
C GLN A 131 14.67 -30.69 40.13
N GLY A 132 15.37 -29.57 40.33
CA GLY A 132 16.33 -29.40 41.43
C GLY A 132 17.71 -30.03 41.21
N GLN A 133 17.92 -30.82 40.15
CA GLN A 133 19.21 -31.41 39.82
C GLN A 133 19.95 -30.58 38.75
N GLN A 134 21.23 -30.28 38.98
CA GLN A 134 22.10 -29.64 38.01
C GLN A 134 22.66 -30.67 37.02
N ALA A 135 22.39 -30.47 35.73
CA ALA A 135 22.99 -31.26 34.66
C ALA A 135 23.91 -30.38 33.79
N LEU A 136 25.12 -30.89 33.50
CA LEU A 136 25.98 -30.32 32.45
C LEU A 136 25.33 -30.60 31.09
N ARG A 137 25.13 -29.55 30.30
CA ARG A 137 24.47 -29.65 28.98
C ARG A 137 25.44 -29.48 27.83
N PHE A 138 26.42 -28.60 28.00
CA PHE A 138 27.36 -28.26 26.95
C PHE A 138 28.62 -27.64 27.57
N GLN A 139 29.72 -27.63 26.82
CA GLN A 139 30.95 -26.96 27.21
C GLN A 139 31.57 -26.26 25.99
N TYR A 140 31.77 -24.96 26.10
CA TYR A 140 32.50 -24.15 25.14
C TYR A 140 34.00 -24.36 25.39
N LYS A 141 34.63 -25.18 24.55
CA LYS A 141 36.06 -25.53 24.63
C LYS A 141 36.89 -24.92 23.50
N HIS A 142 36.24 -24.39 22.48
CA HIS A 142 36.86 -23.81 21.31
C HIS A 142 36.51 -22.32 21.27
N THR A 143 37.37 -21.53 20.66
CA THR A 143 37.15 -20.10 20.48
C THR A 143 37.45 -19.73 19.02
N PRO A 144 36.76 -18.71 18.47
CA PRO A 144 35.69 -17.94 19.10
C PRO A 144 34.33 -18.65 19.06
N GLN A 145 33.50 -18.49 20.11
CA GLN A 145 32.14 -19.05 20.16
C GLN A 145 31.14 -18.10 20.83
N ALA A 146 29.95 -17.97 20.25
CA ALA A 146 28.88 -17.09 20.74
C ALA A 146 27.89 -17.81 21.69
N PHE A 147 27.33 -17.07 22.64
CA PHE A 147 26.21 -17.52 23.48
C PHE A 147 25.37 -16.36 24.04
N GLY A 148 24.12 -16.67 24.39
CA GLY A 148 23.21 -15.72 25.03
C GLY A 148 22.36 -14.91 24.06
N GLU A 149 22.32 -15.32 22.79
CA GLU A 149 21.65 -14.69 21.65
C GLU A 149 20.16 -14.43 21.89
N LEU A 150 19.47 -15.32 22.63
CA LEU A 150 18.05 -15.14 22.93
C LEU A 150 17.73 -13.85 23.69
N ALA A 151 18.67 -13.31 24.46
CA ALA A 151 18.48 -12.04 25.18
C ALA A 151 18.47 -10.81 24.26
N LEU A 152 18.97 -10.92 23.02
CA LEU A 152 18.89 -9.84 22.05
C LEU A 152 17.51 -9.77 21.37
N LEU A 153 16.82 -10.91 21.21
CA LEU A 153 15.53 -10.99 20.55
C LEU A 153 14.33 -10.95 21.50
N TYR A 154 14.43 -11.61 22.65
CA TYR A 154 13.31 -11.81 23.56
C TYR A 154 13.70 -11.39 24.98
N SER A 155 12.82 -10.68 25.68
CA SER A 155 12.89 -10.47 27.13
C SER A 155 12.53 -11.76 27.88
N ALA A 156 13.14 -12.87 27.50
CA ALA A 156 12.89 -14.20 28.05
C ALA A 156 13.90 -14.53 29.16
N PRO A 157 13.48 -15.23 30.24
CA PRO A 157 14.40 -15.68 31.28
C PRO A 157 15.50 -16.59 30.71
N ARG A 158 16.73 -16.45 31.23
CA ARG A 158 17.87 -17.26 30.80
C ARG A 158 17.60 -18.76 30.99
N ALA A 159 17.71 -19.54 29.92
CA ALA A 159 17.35 -20.96 29.90
C ALA A 159 18.33 -21.87 30.68
N ALA A 160 19.57 -21.44 30.87
CA ALA A 160 20.63 -22.17 31.57
C ALA A 160 21.62 -21.20 32.23
N SER A 161 22.45 -21.71 33.13
CA SER A 161 23.58 -20.96 33.68
C SER A 161 24.84 -21.25 32.87
N ILE A 162 25.72 -20.26 32.74
CA ILE A 162 27.05 -20.40 32.13
C ILE A 162 28.10 -19.99 33.15
N THR A 163 29.10 -20.84 33.37
CA THR A 163 30.18 -20.61 34.35
C THR A 163 31.54 -20.79 33.68
N ALA A 164 32.47 -19.87 33.96
CA ALA A 164 33.86 -19.95 33.56
C ALA A 164 34.58 -21.11 34.30
N VAL A 165 35.18 -22.05 33.57
CA VAL A 165 35.95 -23.18 34.12
C VAL A 165 37.43 -22.83 34.26
N THR A 166 37.93 -22.01 33.34
CA THR A 166 39.21 -21.30 33.42
C THR A 166 38.93 -19.80 33.53
N ASP A 167 39.97 -18.99 33.67
CA ASP A 167 39.83 -17.57 33.33
C ASP A 167 39.38 -17.45 31.87
N ALA A 168 38.42 -16.56 31.63
CA ALA A 168 37.73 -16.43 30.35
C ALA A 168 37.60 -14.97 29.94
N THR A 169 37.76 -14.71 28.65
CA THR A 169 37.62 -13.37 28.06
C THR A 169 36.50 -13.41 27.03
N CYS A 170 35.54 -12.49 27.17
CA CYS A 170 34.39 -12.36 26.27
C CYS A 170 34.28 -10.95 25.70
N TRP A 171 33.78 -10.85 24.47
CA TRP A 171 33.17 -9.63 23.96
C TRP A 171 31.68 -9.64 24.28
N VAL A 172 31.17 -8.54 24.83
CA VAL A 172 29.82 -8.42 25.36
C VAL A 172 29.03 -7.35 24.62
N LEU A 173 27.82 -7.69 24.19
CA LEU A 173 26.87 -6.76 23.55
C LEU A 173 25.58 -6.72 24.34
N ASN A 174 25.17 -5.54 24.79
CA ASN A 174 23.90 -5.37 25.48
C ASN A 174 22.72 -5.24 24.49
N SER A 175 21.56 -5.78 24.82
CA SER A 175 20.36 -5.70 23.98
C SER A 175 19.91 -4.28 23.68
N ARG A 176 20.15 -3.31 24.57
CA ARG A 176 19.88 -1.89 24.31
C ARG A 176 20.77 -1.34 23.20
N ASP A 177 22.06 -1.69 23.23
CA ASP A 177 23.03 -1.25 22.22
C ASP A 177 22.72 -1.91 20.88
N PHE A 178 22.44 -3.21 20.86
CA PHE A 178 22.00 -3.95 19.67
C PHE A 178 20.74 -3.35 19.05
N ASN A 179 19.68 -3.14 19.84
CA ASN A 179 18.44 -2.54 19.34
C ASN A 179 18.64 -1.11 18.84
N GLY A 180 19.48 -0.33 19.53
CA GLY A 180 19.83 1.02 19.09
C GLY A 180 20.59 1.03 17.77
N ILE A 181 21.53 0.10 17.56
CA ILE A 181 22.25 -0.06 16.29
C ILE A 181 21.28 -0.48 15.19
N ARG A 182 20.47 -1.51 15.45
CA ARG A 182 19.48 -2.01 14.51
C ARG A 182 18.57 -0.90 13.99
N HIS A 183 17.92 -0.16 14.89
CA HIS A 183 17.02 0.93 14.50
C HIS A 183 17.73 2.03 13.70
N ARG A 184 18.96 2.40 14.06
CA ARG A 184 19.71 3.43 13.31
C ARG A 184 20.09 2.96 11.91
N VAL A 185 20.56 1.72 11.77
CA VAL A 185 20.97 1.17 10.48
C VAL A 185 19.76 0.95 9.57
N GLU A 186 18.68 0.39 10.10
CA GLU A 186 17.42 0.23 9.37
C GLU A 186 16.87 1.59 8.90
N GLU A 187 16.88 2.61 9.76
CA GLU A 187 16.44 3.96 9.37
C GLU A 187 17.36 4.58 8.31
N ALA A 188 18.68 4.42 8.44
CA ALA A 188 19.62 4.92 7.43
C ALA A 188 19.41 4.26 6.06
N LEU A 189 19.26 2.93 6.03
CA LEU A 189 18.95 2.17 4.82
C LEU A 189 17.59 2.57 4.24
N ARG A 190 16.58 2.80 5.08
CA ARG A 190 15.26 3.29 4.66
C ARG A 190 15.36 4.65 3.98
N GLN A 191 16.09 5.58 4.58
CA GLN A 191 16.29 6.92 4.02
C GLN A 191 17.05 6.88 2.69
N GLU A 192 18.02 5.99 2.56
CA GLU A 192 18.73 5.77 1.30
C GLU A 192 17.81 5.19 0.22
N ALA A 193 16.99 4.20 0.57
CA ALA A 193 15.99 3.61 -0.33
C ALA A 193 14.99 4.66 -0.85
N LEU A 194 14.46 5.52 0.03
CA LEU A 194 13.52 6.58 -0.37
C LEU A 194 14.17 7.58 -1.33
N LYS A 195 15.42 8.00 -1.05
CA LYS A 195 16.19 8.87 -1.97
C LYS A 195 16.43 8.22 -3.34
N LEU A 196 16.58 6.90 -3.36
CA LEU A 196 16.74 6.13 -4.58
C LEU A 196 15.42 6.09 -5.37
N MET A 197 14.30 5.82 -4.69
CA MET A 197 12.96 5.87 -5.29
C MET A 197 12.64 7.26 -5.84
N ASP A 198 13.07 8.34 -5.18
CA ASP A 198 12.89 9.71 -5.68
C ASP A 198 13.64 9.98 -7.00
N LYS A 199 14.75 9.29 -7.26
CA LYS A 199 15.53 9.42 -8.50
C LYS A 199 15.02 8.52 -9.63
N SER A 200 14.31 7.46 -9.28
CA SER A 200 13.85 6.46 -10.23
C SER A 200 12.60 6.94 -10.97
N GLN A 201 12.61 6.84 -12.30
CA GLN A 201 11.45 7.21 -13.13
C GLN A 201 10.21 6.38 -12.85
N VAL A 202 10.37 5.14 -12.34
CA VAL A 202 9.24 4.25 -12.04
C VAL A 202 8.42 4.76 -10.85
N PHE A 203 9.04 5.49 -9.92
CA PHE A 203 8.37 5.95 -8.69
C PHE A 203 8.17 7.47 -8.66
N SER A 204 8.33 8.17 -9.79
CA SER A 204 8.23 9.64 -9.87
C SER A 204 6.87 10.17 -9.45
N ASP A 205 5.81 9.44 -9.77
CA ASP A 205 4.43 9.92 -9.64
C ASP A 205 3.85 9.64 -8.24
N LEU A 206 4.58 8.89 -7.40
CA LEU A 206 4.11 8.48 -6.09
C LEU A 206 4.34 9.53 -5.01
N ASP A 207 3.43 9.61 -4.05
CA ASP A 207 3.62 10.43 -2.85
C ASP A 207 4.53 9.74 -1.81
N ALA A 208 4.94 10.50 -0.79
CA ALA A 208 5.84 10.00 0.26
C ALA A 208 5.25 8.81 1.06
N LYS A 209 3.93 8.78 1.31
CA LYS A 209 3.27 7.72 2.06
C LYS A 209 3.22 6.43 1.25
N GLN A 210 2.95 6.53 -0.05
CA GLN A 210 2.94 5.41 -0.99
C GLN A 210 4.35 4.84 -1.17
N LYS A 211 5.38 5.69 -1.33
CA LYS A 211 6.78 5.23 -1.38
C LYS A 211 7.18 4.49 -0.10
N ILE A 212 6.81 5.02 1.07
CA ILE A 212 7.01 4.34 2.36
C ILE A 212 6.35 2.97 2.37
N ARG A 213 5.08 2.88 1.96
CA ARG A 213 4.32 1.61 1.95
C ARG A 213 4.94 0.58 1.00
N LEU A 214 5.38 1.01 -0.18
CA LEU A 214 6.05 0.13 -1.15
C LEU A 214 7.41 -0.33 -0.65
N MET A 215 8.19 0.57 -0.06
CA MET A 215 9.49 0.22 0.54
C MET A 215 9.30 -0.84 1.64
N ASP A 216 8.24 -0.74 2.46
CA ASP A 216 7.94 -1.75 3.49
C ASP A 216 7.58 -3.13 2.90
N ALA A 217 7.24 -3.19 1.61
CA ALA A 217 6.97 -4.42 0.86
C ALA A 217 8.17 -4.92 0.05
N MET A 218 9.28 -4.16 0.00
CA MET A 218 10.48 -4.54 -0.73
C MET A 218 11.43 -5.37 0.13
N ASP A 219 11.99 -6.43 -0.45
CA ASP A 219 13.09 -7.16 0.14
C ASP A 219 14.41 -6.64 -0.41
N ARG A 220 15.37 -6.33 0.47
CA ARG A 220 16.74 -5.99 0.05
C ARG A 220 17.52 -7.29 -0.16
N VAL A 221 17.99 -7.52 -1.38
CA VAL A 221 18.69 -8.74 -1.80
C VAL A 221 20.06 -8.39 -2.37
N GLU A 222 21.05 -9.20 -2.02
CA GLU A 222 22.41 -9.12 -2.57
C GLU A 222 22.65 -10.28 -3.52
N TYR A 223 23.29 -9.98 -4.65
CA TYR A 223 23.66 -10.92 -5.70
C TYR A 223 25.17 -10.89 -5.92
N GLU A 224 25.74 -12.06 -6.20
CA GLU A 224 27.13 -12.22 -6.59
C GLU A 224 27.31 -12.12 -8.11
N ARG A 225 28.56 -11.99 -8.57
CA ARG A 225 28.88 -11.94 -10.00
C ARG A 225 28.26 -13.14 -10.76
N ASP A 226 27.74 -12.86 -11.95
CA ASP A 226 27.14 -13.79 -12.91
C ASP A 226 25.83 -14.44 -12.46
N GLU A 227 25.35 -14.16 -11.24
CA GLU A 227 24.04 -14.59 -10.78
C GLU A 227 22.94 -14.01 -11.67
N VAL A 228 21.96 -14.87 -11.99
CA VAL A 228 20.85 -14.53 -12.87
C VAL A 228 19.71 -13.95 -12.05
N LEU A 229 19.26 -12.76 -12.43
CA LEU A 229 18.08 -12.11 -11.86
C LEU A 229 16.83 -12.48 -12.66
N ILE A 230 16.95 -12.52 -13.99
CA ILE A 230 15.88 -12.89 -14.92
C ILE A 230 16.48 -13.78 -16.01
N ASN A 231 15.87 -14.93 -16.30
CA ASN A 231 16.31 -15.79 -17.40
C ASN A 231 15.78 -15.28 -18.75
N ALA A 232 16.53 -15.57 -19.81
CA ALA A 232 16.10 -15.24 -21.17
C ALA A 232 14.77 -15.92 -21.53
N GLY A 233 13.85 -15.17 -22.13
CA GLY A 233 12.52 -15.63 -22.51
C GLY A 233 11.55 -15.86 -21.35
N GLU A 234 11.95 -15.57 -20.10
CA GLU A 234 11.04 -15.63 -18.96
C GLU A 234 10.42 -14.26 -18.69
N SER A 235 9.11 -14.26 -18.38
CA SER A 235 8.45 -13.08 -17.86
C SER A 235 8.96 -12.77 -16.46
N ALA A 236 9.41 -11.54 -16.24
CA ALA A 236 9.79 -11.07 -14.93
C ALA A 236 8.61 -11.21 -13.95
N ARG A 237 8.84 -11.87 -12.81
CA ARG A 237 7.85 -12.00 -11.71
C ARG A 237 8.05 -10.99 -10.60
N HIS A 238 9.13 -10.23 -10.67
CA HIS A 238 9.55 -9.25 -9.69
C HIS A 238 10.00 -7.97 -10.42
N MET A 239 9.89 -6.84 -9.72
CA MET A 239 10.54 -5.60 -10.09
C MET A 239 11.79 -5.43 -9.23
N TYR A 240 12.87 -4.96 -9.85
CA TYR A 240 14.15 -4.73 -9.19
C TYR A 240 14.48 -3.25 -9.26
N LEU A 241 14.90 -2.66 -8.14
CA LEU A 241 15.46 -1.31 -8.05
C LEU A 241 16.91 -1.42 -7.56
N ILE A 242 17.88 -0.99 -8.38
CA ILE A 242 19.30 -1.12 -8.06
C ILE A 242 19.69 -0.10 -7.00
N GLN A 243 20.14 -0.57 -5.83
CA GLN A 243 20.78 0.27 -4.82
C GLN A 243 22.24 0.52 -5.17
N SER A 244 22.99 -0.52 -5.51
CA SER A 244 24.41 -0.43 -5.87
C SER A 244 24.86 -1.63 -6.71
N GLY A 245 25.95 -1.47 -7.46
CA GLY A 245 26.43 -2.46 -8.42
C GLY A 245 25.88 -2.22 -9.83
N VAL A 246 26.07 -3.20 -10.71
CA VAL A 246 25.66 -3.14 -12.12
C VAL A 246 24.97 -4.44 -12.49
N ALA A 247 23.79 -4.31 -13.08
CA ALA A 247 23.09 -5.42 -13.74
C ALA A 247 23.12 -5.21 -15.25
N THR A 248 23.13 -6.29 -16.00
CA THR A 248 23.29 -6.24 -17.45
C THR A 248 22.25 -7.12 -18.12
N ALA A 249 21.53 -6.56 -19.07
CA ALA A 249 20.68 -7.28 -20.04
C ALA A 249 21.46 -7.50 -21.33
N THR A 250 21.55 -8.76 -21.77
CA THR A 250 22.20 -9.12 -23.03
C THR A 250 21.16 -9.48 -24.09
N PHE A 251 21.14 -8.72 -25.18
CA PHE A 251 20.36 -8.98 -26.40
C PHE A 251 21.27 -9.57 -27.49
N GLU A 252 20.72 -10.08 -28.59
CA GLU A 252 21.51 -10.68 -29.67
C GLU A 252 22.59 -9.73 -30.23
N ASP A 253 22.27 -8.44 -30.38
CA ASP A 253 23.16 -7.44 -30.99
C ASP A 253 23.55 -6.28 -30.06
N ALA A 254 23.11 -6.29 -28.80
CA ALA A 254 23.29 -5.16 -27.88
C ALA A 254 23.36 -5.57 -26.42
N GLU A 255 23.96 -4.71 -25.60
CA GLU A 255 24.02 -4.86 -24.16
C GLU A 255 23.46 -3.59 -23.51
N LEU A 256 22.56 -3.76 -22.55
CA LEU A 256 22.00 -2.67 -21.76
C LEU A 256 22.41 -2.85 -20.30
N THR A 257 23.02 -1.82 -19.74
CA THR A 257 23.47 -1.80 -18.34
C THR A 257 22.53 -0.99 -17.47
N PHE A 258 22.21 -1.51 -16.30
CA PHE A 258 21.45 -0.85 -15.26
C PHE A 258 22.37 -0.55 -14.07
N VAL A 259 22.28 0.67 -13.56
CA VAL A 259 23.09 1.18 -12.43
C VAL A 259 22.21 1.67 -11.29
N ALA A 260 22.82 2.17 -10.22
CA ALA A 260 22.11 2.66 -9.04
C ALA A 260 21.02 3.70 -9.40
N GLY A 261 19.78 3.40 -9.01
CA GLY A 261 18.58 4.20 -9.28
C GLY A 261 17.72 3.66 -10.43
N ASP A 262 18.31 2.83 -11.29
CA ASP A 262 17.57 2.18 -12.36
C ASP A 262 16.68 1.07 -11.80
N ALA A 263 15.53 0.89 -12.45
CA ALA A 263 14.60 -0.19 -12.16
C ALA A 263 14.29 -0.99 -13.43
N PHE A 264 14.12 -2.30 -13.27
CA PHE A 264 13.80 -3.22 -14.37
C PHE A 264 12.92 -4.39 -13.88
N GLY A 265 12.40 -5.17 -14.82
CA GLY A 265 11.51 -6.30 -14.54
C GLY A 265 10.03 -5.95 -14.68
N MET A 266 9.19 -6.57 -13.86
CA MET A 266 7.72 -6.46 -13.97
C MET A 266 7.25 -5.01 -13.82
N GLY A 267 6.32 -4.57 -14.67
CA GLY A 267 5.78 -3.20 -14.62
C GLY A 267 6.75 -2.10 -15.08
N THR A 268 7.88 -2.48 -15.68
CA THR A 268 8.83 -1.57 -16.33
C THR A 268 8.78 -1.77 -17.86
N PRO A 269 9.28 -0.81 -18.67
CA PRO A 269 9.28 -0.93 -20.13
C PRO A 269 10.05 -2.13 -20.69
N PHE A 270 10.87 -2.81 -19.86
CA PHE A 270 11.83 -3.83 -20.29
C PHE A 270 11.33 -5.28 -20.08
N ASN A 271 10.05 -5.56 -20.28
CA ASN A 271 9.50 -6.91 -20.08
C ASN A 271 8.33 -7.23 -21.03
N ASP A 272 8.62 -7.39 -22.33
CA ASP A 272 7.70 -7.97 -23.30
C ASP A 272 7.86 -9.51 -23.34
N GLN A 273 6.76 -10.23 -23.13
CA GLN A 273 6.73 -11.65 -22.73
C GLN A 273 7.46 -12.64 -23.66
N GLU A 274 7.74 -12.30 -24.91
CA GLU A 274 8.30 -13.25 -25.91
C GLU A 274 9.81 -13.07 -26.18
N ASN A 275 10.44 -11.96 -25.80
CA ASN A 275 11.85 -11.66 -26.13
C ASN A 275 12.66 -11.02 -24.98
N SER A 276 12.25 -11.21 -23.72
CA SER A 276 12.99 -10.66 -22.58
C SER A 276 14.43 -11.22 -22.51
N PRO A 277 15.47 -10.36 -22.44
CA PRO A 277 16.86 -10.79 -22.34
C PRO A 277 17.14 -11.41 -20.96
N ALA A 278 18.20 -12.22 -20.86
CA ALA A 278 18.72 -12.60 -19.56
C ALA A 278 19.33 -11.37 -18.86
N ILE A 279 19.01 -11.19 -17.58
CA ILE A 279 19.61 -10.13 -16.75
C ILE A 279 20.48 -10.76 -15.67
N ARG A 280 21.74 -10.30 -15.61
CA ARG A 280 22.76 -10.83 -14.70
C ARG A 280 23.48 -9.72 -13.94
N ALA A 281 24.00 -10.05 -12.76
CA ALA A 281 24.88 -9.16 -12.01
C ALA A 281 26.32 -9.19 -12.59
N SER A 282 26.88 -8.04 -12.96
CA SER A 282 28.27 -7.97 -13.48
C SER A 282 29.34 -8.08 -12.37
N GLY A 283 28.91 -7.96 -11.12
CA GLY A 283 29.72 -7.99 -9.90
C GLY A 283 28.81 -8.13 -8.68
N ARG A 284 29.28 -7.74 -7.50
CA ARG A 284 28.39 -7.63 -6.33
C ARG A 284 27.31 -6.58 -6.62
N LEU A 285 26.05 -6.99 -6.56
CA LEU A 285 24.88 -6.18 -6.87
C LEU A 285 23.92 -6.20 -5.67
N VAL A 286 23.38 -5.05 -5.31
CA VAL A 286 22.38 -4.92 -4.25
C VAL A 286 21.13 -4.29 -4.84
N CYS A 287 20.00 -4.97 -4.69
CA CYS A 287 18.71 -4.53 -5.21
C CYS A 287 17.65 -4.52 -4.10
N TYR A 288 16.68 -3.62 -4.23
CA TYR A 288 15.37 -3.79 -3.63
C TYR A 288 14.49 -4.56 -4.61
N VAL A 289 13.89 -5.65 -4.16
CA VAL A 289 13.06 -6.55 -4.95
C VAL A 289 11.63 -6.41 -4.48
N LEU A 290 10.74 -6.07 -5.41
CA LEU A 290 9.31 -5.99 -5.21
C LEU A 290 8.66 -7.22 -5.86
N ASP A 291 7.98 -8.03 -5.04
CA ASP A 291 7.30 -9.21 -5.53
C ASP A 291 6.01 -8.88 -6.29
N THR A 292 5.26 -9.91 -6.70
CA THR A 292 4.00 -9.74 -7.44
C THR A 292 2.98 -8.93 -6.65
N ALA A 293 2.80 -9.22 -5.36
CA ALA A 293 1.87 -8.47 -4.51
C ALA A 293 2.30 -7.01 -4.34
N GLY A 294 3.61 -6.76 -4.21
CA GLY A 294 4.16 -5.40 -4.17
C GLY A 294 3.96 -4.64 -5.49
N CYS A 295 4.06 -5.32 -6.63
CA CYS A 295 3.81 -4.70 -7.94
C CYS A 295 2.32 -4.41 -8.16
N GLU A 296 1.42 -5.26 -7.68
CA GLU A 296 -0.03 -4.98 -7.64
C GLU A 296 -0.29 -3.74 -6.77
N LEU A 297 0.34 -3.65 -5.59
CA LEU A 297 0.25 -2.46 -4.74
C LEU A 297 0.76 -1.18 -5.43
N LEU A 298 1.81 -1.28 -6.25
CA LEU A 298 2.33 -0.17 -7.04
C LEU A 298 1.31 0.26 -8.11
N ALA A 299 0.72 -0.70 -8.83
CA ALA A 299 -0.30 -0.43 -9.84
C ALA A 299 -1.54 0.23 -9.20
N ASP A 300 -2.00 -0.30 -8.06
CA ASP A 300 -3.09 0.28 -7.28
C ASP A 300 -2.78 1.71 -6.84
N SER A 301 -1.55 1.98 -6.36
CA SER A 301 -1.14 3.32 -5.93
C SER A 301 -1.18 4.34 -7.08
N ARG A 302 -0.77 3.93 -8.29
CA ARG A 302 -0.86 4.77 -9.49
C ARG A 302 -2.30 4.98 -9.94
N HIS A 303 -3.11 3.92 -9.93
CA HIS A 303 -4.53 4.03 -10.24
C HIS A 303 -5.23 5.00 -9.28
N GLN A 304 -4.95 4.91 -7.98
CA GLN A 304 -5.48 5.83 -6.98
C GLN A 304 -5.10 7.29 -7.25
N LEU A 305 -3.86 7.56 -7.67
CA LEU A 305 -3.41 8.91 -8.04
C LEU A 305 -4.10 9.43 -9.29
N HIS A 306 -4.27 8.56 -10.29
CA HIS A 306 -4.99 8.91 -11.51
C HIS A 306 -6.44 9.31 -11.21
N VAL A 307 -7.14 8.46 -10.45
CA VAL A 307 -8.52 8.70 -10.00
C VAL A 307 -8.60 9.96 -9.12
N PHE A 308 -7.66 10.17 -8.21
CA PHE A 308 -7.58 11.40 -7.42
C PHE A 308 -7.42 12.65 -8.31
N GLY A 309 -6.53 12.58 -9.30
CA GLY A 309 -6.33 13.64 -10.29
C GLY A 309 -7.62 13.96 -11.05
N ALA A 310 -8.33 12.93 -11.51
CA ALA A 310 -9.64 13.08 -12.15
C ALA A 310 -10.66 13.74 -11.22
N LEU A 311 -10.78 13.26 -9.97
CA LEU A 311 -11.70 13.82 -8.97
C LEU A 311 -11.44 15.29 -8.68
N SER A 312 -10.18 15.70 -8.55
CA SER A 312 -9.78 17.07 -8.22
C SER A 312 -10.21 18.10 -9.28
N LYS A 313 -10.36 17.65 -10.54
CA LYS A 313 -10.82 18.49 -11.66
C LYS A 313 -12.34 18.66 -11.69
N VAL A 314 -13.10 17.83 -10.97
CA VAL A 314 -14.56 17.83 -11.04
C VAL A 314 -15.11 19.02 -10.25
N SER A 315 -15.74 19.95 -10.96
CA SER A 315 -16.30 21.19 -10.38
C SER A 315 -17.28 20.98 -9.22
N VAL A 316 -17.96 19.83 -9.16
CA VAL A 316 -18.92 19.51 -8.09
C VAL A 316 -18.24 19.04 -6.79
N LEU A 317 -16.98 18.61 -6.87
CA LEU A 317 -16.19 18.11 -5.74
C LEU A 317 -15.12 19.11 -5.29
N SER A 318 -15.02 20.28 -5.93
CA SER A 318 -13.95 21.26 -5.68
C SER A 318 -13.92 21.84 -4.26
N GLY A 319 -15.02 21.73 -3.50
CA GLY A 319 -15.08 22.16 -2.10
C GLY A 319 -14.76 21.05 -1.09
N LEU A 320 -14.42 19.85 -1.54
CA LEU A 320 -13.90 18.79 -0.68
C LEU A 320 -12.40 18.99 -0.45
N SER A 321 -11.92 18.73 0.76
CA SER A 321 -10.49 18.70 1.04
C SER A 321 -9.82 17.49 0.36
N ASP A 322 -8.51 17.56 0.14
CA ASP A 322 -7.73 16.43 -0.39
C ASP A 322 -7.97 15.16 0.44
N GLU A 323 -8.03 15.27 1.77
CA GLU A 323 -8.33 14.13 2.64
C GLU A 323 -9.71 13.53 2.37
N GLN A 324 -10.74 14.37 2.15
CA GLN A 324 -12.07 13.91 1.79
C GLN A 324 -12.09 13.26 0.41
N LEU A 325 -11.39 13.83 -0.59
CA LEU A 325 -11.25 13.25 -1.92
C LEU A 325 -10.54 11.91 -1.88
N TYR A 326 -9.44 11.79 -1.14
CA TYR A 326 -8.71 10.53 -0.97
C TYR A 326 -9.56 9.41 -0.36
N ARG A 327 -10.54 9.74 0.50
CA ARG A 327 -11.50 8.74 1.02
C ARG A 327 -12.46 8.22 -0.04
N LEU A 328 -12.69 8.97 -1.11
CA LEU A 328 -13.58 8.59 -2.20
C LEU A 328 -12.90 7.75 -3.28
N VAL A 329 -11.60 7.97 -3.49
CA VAL A 329 -10.78 7.25 -4.48
C VAL A 329 -11.02 5.73 -4.48
N PRO A 330 -10.93 5.00 -3.34
CA PRO A 330 -11.09 3.54 -3.34
C PRO A 330 -12.53 3.06 -3.55
N LEU A 331 -13.50 3.97 -3.64
CA LEU A 331 -14.93 3.67 -3.81
C LEU A 331 -15.39 3.87 -5.27
N LEU A 332 -14.49 4.34 -6.14
CA LEU A 332 -14.77 4.58 -7.54
C LEU A 332 -14.43 3.34 -8.36
N GLU A 333 -15.33 3.02 -9.27
CA GLU A 333 -15.20 1.93 -10.23
C GLU A 333 -15.08 2.53 -11.63
N THR A 334 -13.99 2.24 -12.35
CA THR A 334 -13.86 2.60 -13.78
C THR A 334 -14.73 1.67 -14.63
N ILE A 335 -15.59 2.24 -15.47
CA ILE A 335 -16.43 1.51 -16.42
C ILE A 335 -16.20 2.05 -17.83
N THR A 336 -15.86 1.16 -18.75
CA THR A 336 -15.66 1.48 -20.17
C THR A 336 -16.95 1.36 -20.97
N TYR A 337 -17.22 2.36 -21.80
CA TYR A 337 -18.38 2.42 -22.68
C TYR A 337 -17.96 2.62 -24.13
N GLY A 338 -18.43 1.72 -25.01
CA GLY A 338 -18.25 1.86 -26.46
C GLY A 338 -19.24 2.85 -27.08
N ARG A 339 -18.87 3.44 -28.21
CA ARG A 339 -19.67 4.40 -28.95
C ARG A 339 -21.08 3.89 -29.20
N GLY A 340 -22.04 4.74 -28.87
CA GLY A 340 -23.47 4.49 -29.04
C GLY A 340 -24.14 3.80 -27.85
N SER A 341 -23.39 3.31 -26.86
CA SER A 341 -23.94 2.72 -25.64
C SER A 341 -24.60 3.78 -24.74
N TYR A 342 -25.43 3.31 -23.82
CA TYR A 342 -26.09 4.18 -22.83
C TYR A 342 -25.51 3.90 -21.44
N VAL A 343 -25.09 4.97 -20.76
CA VAL A 343 -24.61 4.94 -19.37
C VAL A 343 -25.79 5.02 -18.39
N ILE A 344 -26.78 5.83 -18.75
CA ILE A 344 -28.02 6.04 -17.99
C ILE A 344 -29.18 5.89 -18.95
N ARG A 345 -30.26 5.20 -18.52
CA ARG A 345 -31.57 5.32 -19.18
C ARG A 345 -32.54 6.18 -18.38
N GLU A 346 -33.33 6.96 -19.11
CA GLU A 346 -34.47 7.70 -18.58
C GLU A 346 -35.45 6.72 -17.90
N GLY A 347 -35.92 7.10 -16.71
CA GLY A 347 -36.85 6.28 -15.94
C GLY A 347 -36.21 5.16 -15.10
N GLU A 348 -34.89 4.93 -15.18
CA GLU A 348 -34.21 4.01 -14.27
C GLU A 348 -34.02 4.64 -12.88
N LEU A 349 -33.82 3.78 -11.86
CA LEU A 349 -33.48 4.26 -10.52
C LEU A 349 -32.06 4.82 -10.51
N GLY A 350 -31.91 6.08 -10.07
CA GLY A 350 -30.60 6.71 -9.94
C GLY A 350 -29.96 6.45 -8.59
N ASP A 351 -29.01 5.51 -8.53
CA ASP A 351 -28.28 5.15 -7.31
C ASP A 351 -26.78 5.49 -7.35
N ALA A 352 -26.29 6.01 -8.47
CA ALA A 352 -24.87 6.29 -8.69
C ALA A 352 -24.62 7.66 -9.32
N PHE A 353 -23.38 8.10 -9.24
CA PHE A 353 -22.84 9.30 -9.88
C PHE A 353 -21.64 8.92 -10.74
N TYR A 354 -21.44 9.67 -11.83
CA TYR A 354 -20.46 9.35 -12.85
C TYR A 354 -19.59 10.57 -13.15
N ILE A 355 -18.28 10.33 -13.31
CA ILE A 355 -17.29 11.33 -13.75
C ILE A 355 -16.69 10.82 -15.06
N VAL A 356 -16.55 11.69 -16.05
CA VAL A 356 -15.92 11.33 -17.32
C VAL A 356 -14.40 11.37 -17.16
N GLU A 357 -13.74 10.23 -17.37
CA GLU A 357 -12.28 10.12 -17.45
C GLU A 357 -11.79 10.31 -18.89
N SER A 358 -12.50 9.75 -19.87
CA SER A 358 -12.14 9.83 -21.28
C SER A 358 -13.36 9.74 -22.20
N GLY A 359 -13.22 10.11 -23.47
CA GLY A 359 -14.29 10.07 -24.46
C GLY A 359 -15.28 11.24 -24.38
N MET A 360 -16.45 11.05 -24.99
CA MET A 360 -17.50 12.08 -25.06
C MET A 360 -18.87 11.49 -24.80
N PHE A 361 -19.63 12.12 -23.91
CA PHE A 361 -20.98 11.71 -23.55
C PHE A 361 -21.97 12.84 -23.79
N ALA A 362 -23.22 12.51 -24.08
CA ALA A 362 -24.26 13.52 -24.26
C ALA A 362 -25.59 13.10 -23.65
N VAL A 363 -26.33 14.10 -23.18
CA VAL A 363 -27.70 13.92 -22.69
C VAL A 363 -28.65 13.75 -23.87
N GLU A 364 -29.49 12.72 -23.82
CA GLU A 364 -30.54 12.45 -24.79
C GLU A 364 -31.91 12.54 -24.08
N ARG A 365 -32.87 13.27 -24.67
CA ARG A 365 -34.24 13.39 -24.16
C ARG A 365 -35.23 13.13 -25.27
N ASN A 366 -36.26 12.31 -25.01
CA ASN A 366 -37.28 11.96 -26.00
C ASN A 366 -36.71 11.46 -27.34
N GLY A 367 -35.63 10.67 -27.30
CA GLY A 367 -34.97 10.13 -28.50
C GLY A 367 -34.23 11.17 -29.35
N ARG A 368 -33.98 12.37 -28.82
CA ARG A 368 -33.19 13.42 -29.47
C ARG A 368 -31.99 13.77 -28.61
N LEU A 369 -30.81 13.68 -29.23
CA LEU A 369 -29.58 14.23 -28.67
C LEU A 369 -29.74 15.75 -28.53
N LEU A 370 -29.46 16.26 -27.35
CA LEU A 370 -29.39 17.70 -27.11
C LEU A 370 -28.06 18.20 -27.71
N ASP A 371 -28.13 19.06 -28.74
CA ASP A 371 -26.97 19.49 -29.53
C ASP A 371 -26.35 20.82 -29.06
N ASP A 372 -26.62 21.23 -27.83
CA ASP A 372 -25.95 22.37 -27.22
C ASP A 372 -24.69 21.91 -26.48
N GLU A 373 -23.64 22.73 -26.47
CA GLU A 373 -22.36 22.40 -25.81
C GLU A 373 -22.53 22.06 -24.32
N LYS A 374 -23.57 22.59 -23.66
CA LYS A 374 -23.84 22.33 -22.24
C LYS A 374 -24.41 20.93 -21.98
N SER A 375 -24.86 20.23 -23.02
CA SER A 375 -25.39 18.87 -22.95
C SER A 375 -24.35 17.81 -23.28
N ARG A 376 -23.14 18.22 -23.70
CA ARG A 376 -21.99 17.35 -23.95
C ARG A 376 -21.06 17.37 -22.74
N MET A 377 -20.51 16.21 -22.41
CA MET A 377 -19.65 15.98 -21.26
C MET A 377 -18.34 15.34 -21.74
N ARG A 378 -17.22 15.91 -21.30
CA ARG A 378 -15.83 15.51 -21.61
C ARG A 378 -15.06 15.26 -20.31
N GLU A 379 -13.77 14.91 -20.42
CA GLU A 379 -12.88 14.72 -19.27
C GLU A 379 -13.07 15.80 -18.20
N GLY A 380 -13.33 15.39 -16.96
CA GLY A 380 -13.56 16.27 -15.81
C GLY A 380 -15.01 16.70 -15.59
N ASP A 381 -15.90 16.50 -16.57
CA ASP A 381 -17.34 16.67 -16.39
C ASP A 381 -17.94 15.50 -15.59
N SER A 382 -19.12 15.75 -15.02
CA SER A 382 -19.82 14.74 -14.24
C SER A 382 -21.33 14.79 -14.44
N PHE A 383 -21.99 13.64 -14.24
CA PHE A 383 -23.42 13.49 -14.45
C PHE A 383 -24.03 12.42 -13.53
N GLY A 384 -25.37 12.35 -13.55
CA GLY A 384 -26.12 11.51 -12.62
C GLY A 384 -26.08 12.00 -11.17
N GLY A 385 -25.46 13.15 -10.91
CA GLY A 385 -25.29 13.70 -9.57
C GLY A 385 -26.60 14.03 -8.87
N ALA A 386 -27.63 14.47 -9.59
CA ALA A 386 -28.92 14.93 -9.03
C ALA A 386 -29.57 13.96 -8.02
N SER A 387 -29.34 12.65 -8.15
CA SER A 387 -29.86 11.64 -7.23
C SER A 387 -29.07 11.50 -5.93
N LEU A 388 -27.84 12.04 -5.84
CA LEU A 388 -26.98 12.01 -4.64
C LEU A 388 -27.50 12.91 -3.51
N LEU A 389 -28.08 14.08 -3.81
CA LEU A 389 -28.54 15.04 -2.79
C LEU A 389 -29.95 14.78 -2.27
N ASP A 390 -30.78 14.08 -3.03
CA ASP A 390 -32.12 13.74 -2.56
C ASP A 390 -31.98 12.63 -1.51
N ARG A 391 -32.70 12.70 -0.38
CA ARG A 391 -32.70 11.59 0.59
C ARG A 391 -33.40 10.35 0.02
N THR A 392 -34.12 10.52 -1.09
CA THR A 392 -34.82 9.45 -1.79
C THR A 392 -34.10 9.07 -3.10
N VAL A 393 -34.17 7.79 -3.50
CA VAL A 393 -33.73 7.36 -4.83
C VAL A 393 -34.73 7.94 -5.83
N THR A 394 -34.25 8.80 -6.73
CA THR A 394 -35.09 9.42 -7.75
C THR A 394 -34.88 8.75 -9.10
N MET A 395 -35.92 8.80 -9.94
CA MET A 395 -35.83 8.32 -11.32
C MET A 395 -34.90 9.24 -12.14
N ARG A 396 -34.12 8.63 -13.02
CA ARG A 396 -33.34 9.33 -14.04
C ARG A 396 -34.27 10.10 -14.97
N THR A 397 -33.88 11.31 -15.31
CA THR A 397 -34.74 12.27 -16.04
C THR A 397 -34.36 12.44 -17.50
N ALA A 398 -33.31 11.73 -17.95
CA ALA A 398 -32.81 11.73 -19.30
C ALA A 398 -31.88 10.53 -19.50
N ASP A 399 -31.71 10.14 -20.75
CA ASP A 399 -30.67 9.20 -21.18
C ASP A 399 -29.30 9.90 -21.17
N VAL A 400 -28.23 9.14 -20.96
CA VAL A 400 -26.85 9.58 -21.24
C VAL A 400 -26.21 8.58 -22.18
N ARG A 401 -25.80 9.05 -23.34
CA ARG A 401 -25.24 8.23 -24.42
C ARG A 401 -23.77 8.51 -24.63
N CYS A 402 -22.99 7.46 -24.83
CA CYS A 402 -21.59 7.51 -25.23
C CYS A 402 -21.51 7.85 -26.73
N LEU A 403 -20.83 8.95 -27.09
CA LEU A 403 -20.66 9.42 -28.47
C LEU A 403 -19.32 8.98 -29.07
N GLU A 404 -18.30 8.84 -28.22
CA GLU A 404 -16.94 8.40 -28.52
C GLU A 404 -16.52 7.44 -27.41
N ASP A 405 -15.89 6.31 -27.76
CA ASP A 405 -15.40 5.32 -26.79
C ASP A 405 -14.70 6.03 -25.62
N GLY A 406 -15.10 5.67 -24.40
CA GLY A 406 -14.64 6.40 -23.23
C GLY A 406 -14.94 5.70 -21.92
N ASP A 407 -14.22 6.14 -20.90
CA ASP A 407 -14.27 5.62 -19.54
C ASP A 407 -14.95 6.62 -18.61
N VAL A 408 -15.73 6.08 -17.68
CA VAL A 408 -16.33 6.85 -16.60
C VAL A 408 -16.02 6.22 -15.25
N LEU A 409 -15.73 7.05 -14.26
CA LEU A 409 -15.68 6.62 -12.87
C LEU A 409 -17.08 6.66 -12.28
N ARG A 410 -17.55 5.52 -11.79
CA ARG A 410 -18.84 5.34 -11.12
C ARG A 410 -18.64 5.29 -9.61
N MET A 411 -19.45 6.04 -8.86
CA MET A 411 -19.54 5.95 -7.41
C MET A 411 -20.99 5.75 -7.00
N THR A 412 -21.25 4.83 -6.07
CA THR A 412 -22.61 4.67 -5.54
C THR A 412 -22.95 5.78 -4.54
N LYS A 413 -24.24 6.09 -4.44
CA LYS A 413 -24.77 7.04 -3.47
C LYS A 413 -24.51 6.58 -2.03
N ALA A 414 -24.60 5.29 -1.76
CA ALA A 414 -24.36 4.74 -0.43
C ALA A 414 -22.93 5.01 0.02
N ASP A 415 -21.97 4.75 -0.87
CA ASP A 415 -20.54 4.97 -0.63
C ASP A 415 -20.22 6.46 -0.45
N PHE A 416 -20.79 7.31 -1.30
CA PHE A 416 -20.64 8.76 -1.21
C PHE A 416 -21.16 9.33 0.13
N VAL A 417 -22.36 8.91 0.56
CA VAL A 417 -22.98 9.39 1.81
C VAL A 417 -22.23 8.87 3.04
N ALA A 418 -21.80 7.60 3.04
CA ALA A 418 -21.08 7.00 4.15
C ALA A 418 -19.73 7.69 4.43
N ASN A 419 -19.08 8.27 3.41
CA ASN A 419 -17.71 8.78 3.50
C ASN A 419 -17.57 10.31 3.57
N LEU A 420 -18.63 11.06 3.26
CA LEU A 420 -18.63 12.53 3.30
C LEU A 420 -19.45 13.15 4.44
N GLY A 421 -20.05 12.32 5.30
CA GLY A 421 -20.43 12.70 6.67
C GLY A 421 -21.71 13.53 6.82
N HIS A 422 -21.95 14.57 6.01
CA HIS A 422 -23.18 15.38 6.09
C HIS A 422 -23.58 15.93 4.72
N LEU A 423 -24.78 15.54 4.26
CA LEU A 423 -25.43 16.02 3.02
C LEU A 423 -25.55 17.56 2.93
N GLU A 424 -25.42 18.27 4.04
CA GLU A 424 -25.55 19.73 4.11
C GLU A 424 -24.38 20.47 3.45
N ASP A 425 -23.16 19.95 3.55
CA ASP A 425 -21.96 20.55 2.92
C ASP A 425 -22.01 20.41 1.39
N ILE A 426 -22.49 19.26 0.90
CA ILE A 426 -22.64 18.98 -0.54
C ILE A 426 -23.85 19.75 -1.11
N ARG A 427 -24.91 19.96 -0.32
CA ARG A 427 -26.07 20.77 -0.74
C ARG A 427 -25.71 22.23 -0.95
N ASN A 428 -24.90 22.80 -0.06
CA ASN A 428 -24.37 24.16 -0.21
C ASN A 428 -23.49 24.28 -1.47
N MET A 429 -22.76 23.21 -1.82
CA MET A 429 -21.94 23.16 -3.03
C MET A 429 -22.76 23.18 -4.33
N TRP A 430 -23.93 22.53 -4.40
CA TRP A 430 -24.82 22.66 -5.57
C TRP A 430 -25.55 23.99 -5.64
N HIS A 431 -25.92 24.58 -4.49
CA HIS A 431 -26.39 25.97 -4.48
C HIS A 431 -25.32 26.90 -5.07
N LEU A 432 -24.04 26.67 -4.76
CA LEU A 432 -22.93 27.42 -5.35
C LEU A 432 -22.84 27.26 -6.87
N VAL A 433 -22.99 26.05 -7.39
CA VAL A 433 -23.02 25.79 -8.85
C VAL A 433 -24.22 26.50 -9.51
N ALA A 434 -25.40 26.45 -8.89
CA ALA A 434 -26.59 27.15 -9.38
C ALA A 434 -26.40 28.68 -9.36
N LEU A 435 -25.86 29.22 -8.27
CA LEU A 435 -25.55 30.65 -8.13
C LEU A 435 -24.55 31.10 -9.21
N ARG A 436 -23.49 30.32 -9.48
CA ARG A 436 -22.51 30.62 -10.54
C ARG A 436 -23.13 30.71 -11.94
N ARG A 437 -24.16 29.91 -12.24
CA ARG A 437 -24.84 29.94 -13.55
C ARG A 437 -25.71 31.17 -13.74
N THR A 438 -26.15 31.80 -12.65
CA THR A 438 -26.92 33.04 -12.73
C THR A 438 -26.00 34.24 -12.96
N LYS A 439 -26.33 35.07 -13.96
CA LYS A 439 -25.57 36.29 -14.27
C LYS A 439 -25.43 37.22 -13.07
N LEU A 440 -26.45 37.25 -12.20
CA LEU A 440 -26.51 38.11 -11.02
C LEU A 440 -25.39 37.84 -10.00
N PHE A 441 -24.98 36.57 -9.82
CA PHE A 441 -23.96 36.21 -8.82
C PHE A 441 -22.62 35.80 -9.44
N SER A 442 -22.52 35.78 -10.77
CA SER A 442 -21.32 35.36 -11.51
C SER A 442 -20.04 36.16 -11.19
N HIS A 443 -20.15 37.36 -10.63
CA HIS A 443 -19.03 38.23 -10.26
C HIS A 443 -18.66 38.21 -8.77
N LEU A 444 -19.38 37.44 -7.94
CA LEU A 444 -19.12 37.40 -6.51
C LEU A 444 -17.93 36.47 -6.17
N PRO A 445 -17.09 36.84 -5.18
CA PRO A 445 -16.08 35.94 -4.64
C PRO A 445 -16.69 34.67 -4.05
N GLU A 446 -15.95 33.56 -4.12
CA GLU A 446 -16.41 32.23 -3.74
C GLU A 446 -16.88 32.12 -2.28
N SER A 447 -16.19 32.80 -1.36
CA SER A 447 -16.59 32.88 0.05
C SER A 447 -17.98 33.50 0.24
N LYS A 448 -18.35 34.49 -0.58
CA LYS A 448 -19.69 35.11 -0.53
C LYS A 448 -20.75 34.24 -1.19
N LEU A 449 -20.40 33.52 -2.24
CA LEU A 449 -21.30 32.52 -2.82
C LEU A 449 -21.60 31.38 -1.84
N LEU A 450 -20.61 30.93 -1.07
CA LEU A 450 -20.78 29.94 -0.01
C LEU A 450 -21.70 30.44 1.11
N GLU A 451 -21.53 31.69 1.56
CA GLU A 451 -22.44 32.31 2.54
C GLU A 451 -23.90 32.36 2.04
N ILE A 452 -24.11 32.76 0.77
CA ILE A 452 -25.44 32.81 0.16
C ILE A 452 -26.01 31.40 0.00
N ALA A 453 -25.20 30.44 -0.45
CA ALA A 453 -25.58 29.05 -0.60
C ALA A 453 -26.01 28.42 0.73
N ALA A 454 -25.28 28.69 1.81
CA ALA A 454 -25.59 28.21 3.15
C ALA A 454 -26.85 28.84 3.74
N ALA A 455 -27.13 30.11 3.41
CA ALA A 455 -28.33 30.82 3.82
C ALA A 455 -29.58 30.48 2.97
N SER A 456 -29.41 29.74 1.87
CA SER A 456 -30.49 29.42 0.94
C SER A 456 -31.33 28.24 1.43
N GLY A 457 -32.66 28.38 1.37
CA GLY A 457 -33.63 27.34 1.71
C GLY A 457 -34.32 26.75 0.48
N LYS A 458 -34.82 25.51 0.59
CA LYS A 458 -35.60 24.86 -0.47
C LYS A 458 -37.09 25.19 -0.32
N ALA A 459 -37.71 25.65 -1.40
CA ALA A 459 -39.16 25.84 -1.49
C ALA A 459 -39.73 24.88 -2.54
N GLN A 460 -40.88 24.27 -2.25
CA GLN A 460 -41.58 23.37 -3.16
C GLN A 460 -42.98 23.90 -3.45
N PHE A 461 -43.38 23.85 -4.71
CA PHE A 461 -44.65 24.34 -5.20
C PHE A 461 -45.31 23.29 -6.09
N ARG A 462 -46.64 23.23 -6.07
CA ARG A 462 -47.46 22.37 -6.92
C ARG A 462 -47.83 23.13 -8.20
N LYS A 463 -48.26 22.39 -9.22
CA LYS A 463 -48.74 22.98 -10.47
C LYS A 463 -49.94 23.89 -10.19
N GLY A 464 -49.84 25.16 -10.58
CA GLY A 464 -50.87 26.17 -10.39
C GLY A 464 -50.67 27.04 -9.15
N ASP A 465 -49.68 26.74 -8.29
CA ASP A 465 -49.36 27.59 -7.15
C ASP A 465 -48.79 28.94 -7.63
N LEU A 466 -49.27 30.03 -7.02
CA LEU A 466 -48.71 31.36 -7.21
C LEU A 466 -47.44 31.49 -6.37
N ILE A 467 -46.27 31.43 -7.02
CA ILE A 467 -44.96 31.55 -6.36
C ILE A 467 -44.70 33.00 -5.95
N ILE A 468 -45.00 33.95 -6.85
CA ILE A 468 -44.95 35.39 -6.62
C ILE A 468 -46.23 36.00 -7.19
N LYS A 469 -46.92 36.83 -6.41
CA LYS A 469 -48.13 37.50 -6.85
C LYS A 469 -47.85 38.94 -7.27
N HIS A 470 -48.45 39.35 -8.38
CA HIS A 470 -48.32 40.72 -8.89
C HIS A 470 -48.82 41.74 -7.85
N GLY A 471 -47.98 42.75 -7.58
CA GLY A 471 -48.27 43.82 -6.63
C GLY A 471 -47.83 43.54 -5.19
N GLU A 472 -47.35 42.34 -4.88
CA GLU A 472 -46.75 42.05 -3.58
C GLU A 472 -45.30 42.57 -3.51
N ARG A 473 -44.91 43.03 -2.32
CA ARG A 473 -43.53 43.44 -2.06
C ARG A 473 -42.66 42.20 -1.94
N GLY A 474 -41.77 41.97 -2.91
CA GLY A 474 -40.85 40.83 -2.90
C GLY A 474 -39.75 40.99 -1.85
N ASP A 475 -39.53 39.95 -1.05
CA ASP A 475 -38.47 39.82 -0.04
C ASP A 475 -37.57 38.59 -0.26
N LYS A 476 -37.87 37.77 -1.27
CA LYS A 476 -37.19 36.52 -1.59
C LYS A 476 -36.68 36.50 -3.02
N PHE A 477 -35.55 35.84 -3.20
CA PHE A 477 -34.98 35.50 -4.50
C PHE A 477 -35.13 34.00 -4.73
N TYR A 478 -35.63 33.61 -5.91
CA TYR A 478 -35.87 32.21 -6.25
C TYR A 478 -35.00 31.80 -7.44
N ILE A 479 -34.38 30.62 -7.33
CA ILE A 479 -33.70 29.94 -8.44
C ILE A 479 -34.47 28.66 -8.71
N ILE A 480 -34.83 28.41 -9.96
CA ILE A 480 -35.57 27.20 -10.34
C ILE A 480 -34.57 26.05 -10.37
N GLU A 481 -34.58 25.22 -9.32
CA GLU A 481 -33.73 24.02 -9.22
C GLU A 481 -34.26 22.89 -10.13
N LYS A 482 -35.59 22.71 -10.19
CA LYS A 482 -36.27 21.67 -10.97
C LYS A 482 -37.68 22.12 -11.35
N GLY A 483 -38.07 21.88 -12.59
CA GLY A 483 -39.40 22.21 -13.11
C GLY A 483 -39.40 23.45 -13.99
N THR A 484 -40.60 23.99 -14.25
CA THR A 484 -40.80 25.17 -15.09
C THR A 484 -41.81 26.11 -14.42
N CYS A 485 -41.61 27.41 -14.57
CA CYS A 485 -42.49 28.44 -14.05
C CYS A 485 -42.96 29.35 -15.19
N GLU A 486 -44.21 29.81 -15.11
CA GLU A 486 -44.75 30.76 -16.09
C GLU A 486 -44.91 32.14 -15.43
N VAL A 487 -44.44 33.17 -16.12
CA VAL A 487 -44.67 34.57 -15.74
C VAL A 487 -45.95 35.01 -16.42
N ILE A 488 -47.01 35.23 -15.64
CA ILE A 488 -48.33 35.61 -16.15
C ILE A 488 -48.52 37.11 -15.93
N GLY A 489 -48.84 37.83 -17.00
CA GLY A 489 -49.12 39.26 -16.96
C GLY A 489 -50.49 39.57 -16.37
N THR A 490 -50.74 40.85 -16.06
CA THR A 490 -52.02 41.32 -15.50
C THR A 490 -53.24 41.03 -16.39
N SER A 491 -53.03 40.80 -17.70
CA SER A 491 -54.08 40.40 -18.64
C SER A 491 -54.36 38.88 -18.65
N GLY A 492 -53.73 38.09 -17.77
CA GLY A 492 -53.84 36.64 -17.73
C GLY A 492 -53.07 35.90 -18.85
N LYS A 493 -52.28 36.62 -19.66
CA LYS A 493 -51.45 36.03 -20.71
C LYS A 493 -50.09 35.63 -20.15
N VAL A 494 -49.58 34.48 -20.58
CA VAL A 494 -48.20 34.06 -20.28
C VAL A 494 -47.24 34.98 -21.04
N LEU A 495 -46.43 35.73 -20.29
CA LEU A 495 -45.42 36.65 -20.81
C LEU A 495 -44.08 35.96 -21.00
N ASN A 496 -43.75 35.00 -20.16
CA ASN A 496 -42.50 34.25 -20.24
C ASN A 496 -42.66 32.86 -19.60
N ARG A 497 -41.80 31.92 -19.98
CA ARG A 497 -41.64 30.63 -19.32
C ARG A 497 -40.17 30.47 -18.94
N MET A 498 -39.93 30.13 -17.69
CA MET A 498 -38.60 29.96 -17.11
C MET A 498 -38.41 28.48 -16.74
N ASP A 499 -37.34 27.89 -17.22
CA ASP A 499 -36.96 26.51 -16.91
C ASP A 499 -35.92 26.48 -15.78
N ALA A 500 -35.53 25.28 -15.35
CA ALA A 500 -34.49 25.11 -14.35
C ALA A 500 -33.11 25.58 -14.83
N GLY A 501 -32.35 26.23 -13.93
CA GLY A 501 -31.07 26.91 -14.23
C GLY A 501 -31.24 28.39 -14.52
#